data_AF-A0A519IL14-F1
#
_entry.id   AF-A0A519IL14-F1
#
_cell.length_a   1.000
_cell.length_b   1.000
_cell.length_c   1.000
_cell.angle_alpha   90.00
_cell.angle_beta   90.00
_cell.angle_gamma   90.00
#
_symmetry.space_group_name_H-M   'P 1'
#
loop_
_entity.id
_entity.type
_entity.pdbx_description
1 polymer ?
#
loop_
_entity_poly.entity_id
_entity_poly.type
_entity_poly.pdbx_seq_one_letter_code
_entity_poly.pdbx_strand_id
1 'polypeptide(L)'
;MTMTFLPSQSLLRAAVLASLVLAAGTAAHAHGIWFAQRSGDLALIYGEGGEDLDAAKRLPLVTTVAGYDAAGRPLRTALEAAGKLALVDVREQPAVVAAVLDNGIWTKAADGRWFKKRKSEVPGAVTSGHNLKYAVHLRAPLERPLAALPAHTLQIVPVDAALPATLGQPLRLRVLYRGQPAAGVPVLADLVNDPDGTPVTTAADGTVTIAVRNQGLNVIAAKLDAPPQDPAATDKTEHLATLSFRLAHAPE
;
A
#
# COMPACT_ATOMS: atom_id res chain seq x y z
N MET A 1 -42.12 -0.21 70.78
CA MET A 1 -42.54 -0.21 69.37
C MET A 1 -41.33 0.27 68.59
N THR A 2 -40.47 -0.65 68.19
CA THR A 2 -39.17 -0.37 67.57
C THR A 2 -38.97 -1.45 66.53
N MET A 3 -39.11 -1.09 65.26
CA MET A 3 -39.08 -2.03 64.14
C MET A 3 -37.64 -2.35 63.74
N THR A 4 -37.32 -3.63 63.81
CA THR A 4 -36.15 -4.27 63.22
C THR A 4 -36.39 -4.45 61.72
N PHE A 5 -35.43 -4.08 60.87
CA PHE A 5 -35.38 -4.52 59.48
C PHE A 5 -34.01 -5.17 59.20
N LEU A 6 -34.04 -6.47 58.91
CA LEU A 6 -32.97 -7.19 58.20
C LEU A 6 -33.34 -7.24 56.70
N PRO A 7 -32.40 -7.04 55.77
CA PRO A 7 -32.58 -7.48 54.40
C PRO A 7 -32.08 -8.91 54.21
N SER A 8 -32.96 -9.69 53.57
CA SER A 8 -32.80 -11.06 53.10
C SER A 8 -31.81 -11.18 51.94
N GLN A 9 -31.07 -12.28 51.90
CA GLN A 9 -30.26 -12.73 50.78
C GLN A 9 -31.16 -13.23 49.64
N SER A 10 -30.92 -12.82 48.40
CA SER A 10 -31.30 -13.63 47.22
C SER A 10 -30.42 -13.26 46.03
N LEU A 11 -29.64 -14.25 45.62
CA LEU A 11 -28.77 -14.28 44.46
C LEU A 11 -29.59 -14.22 43.16
N LEU A 12 -29.24 -13.33 42.24
CA LEU A 12 -29.51 -13.49 40.80
C LEU A 12 -28.28 -13.01 40.03
N ARG A 13 -27.36 -13.95 39.75
CA ARG A 13 -26.29 -13.75 38.78
C ARG A 13 -26.90 -13.87 37.38
N ALA A 14 -27.07 -12.73 36.72
CA ALA A 14 -27.40 -12.69 35.30
C ALA A 14 -26.19 -13.18 34.49
N ALA A 15 -26.31 -14.36 33.88
CA ALA A 15 -25.35 -14.85 32.90
C ALA A 15 -25.69 -14.22 31.54
N VAL A 16 -24.98 -13.16 31.16
CA VAL A 16 -24.99 -12.63 29.79
C VAL A 16 -23.98 -13.46 28.99
N LEU A 17 -24.46 -14.43 28.21
CA LEU A 17 -23.67 -14.99 27.11
C LEU A 17 -23.60 -13.93 26.00
N ALA A 18 -22.53 -13.14 26.01
CA ALA A 18 -22.16 -12.35 24.84
C ALA A 18 -21.57 -13.32 23.80
N SER A 19 -22.37 -13.68 22.80
CA SER A 19 -21.90 -14.38 21.61
C SER A 19 -20.92 -13.48 20.87
N LEU A 20 -19.62 -13.71 21.07
CA LEU A 20 -18.57 -13.11 20.26
C LEU A 20 -18.63 -13.76 18.87
N VAL A 21 -19.51 -13.24 18.00
CA VAL A 21 -19.37 -13.47 16.57
C VAL A 21 -18.10 -12.75 16.17
N LEU A 22 -16.98 -13.48 16.08
CA LEU A 22 -15.86 -13.07 15.27
C LEU A 22 -16.38 -12.95 13.84
N ALA A 23 -16.87 -11.77 13.49
CA ALA A 23 -16.94 -11.34 12.11
C ALA A 23 -15.49 -11.23 11.63
N ALA A 24 -14.95 -12.35 11.14
CA ALA A 24 -13.84 -12.37 10.21
C ALA A 24 -14.31 -11.66 8.93
N GLY A 25 -14.46 -10.33 9.03
CA GLY A 25 -14.74 -9.46 7.90
C GLY A 25 -13.49 -9.45 7.05
N THR A 26 -13.49 -10.28 6.02
CA THR A 26 -12.50 -10.35 4.94
C THR A 26 -11.90 -8.97 4.65
N ALA A 27 -10.60 -8.83 4.94
CA ALA A 27 -9.73 -7.71 4.59
C ALA A 27 -9.50 -7.64 3.06
N ALA A 28 -10.57 -7.74 2.28
CA ALA A 28 -10.48 -7.58 0.83
C ALA A 28 -10.30 -6.09 0.54
N HIS A 29 -9.17 -5.73 -0.08
CA HIS A 29 -8.81 -4.44 -0.69
C HIS A 29 -7.69 -3.61 -0.06
N ALA A 30 -7.02 -4.09 0.99
CA ALA A 30 -5.74 -3.52 1.42
C ALA A 30 -4.56 -3.84 0.46
N HIS A 31 -4.78 -4.76 -0.51
CA HIS A 31 -3.81 -5.13 -1.54
C HIS A 31 -3.09 -3.93 -2.18
N GLY A 32 -1.77 -3.88 -2.08
CA GLY A 32 -0.92 -2.97 -2.83
C GLY A 32 -0.55 -3.50 -4.22
N ILE A 33 0.24 -2.69 -4.92
CA ILE A 33 1.06 -3.15 -6.03
C ILE A 33 2.52 -2.83 -5.71
N TRP A 34 3.45 -3.69 -6.09
CA TRP A 34 4.89 -3.43 -6.00
C TRP A 34 5.62 -4.24 -7.06
N PHE A 35 6.89 -3.92 -7.31
CA PHE A 35 7.72 -4.76 -8.16
C PHE A 35 8.63 -5.65 -7.34
N ALA A 36 8.77 -6.90 -7.77
CA ALA A 36 9.68 -7.88 -7.20
C ALA A 36 10.13 -8.89 -8.26
N GLN A 37 11.23 -9.59 -8.00
CA GLN A 37 11.67 -10.66 -8.88
C GLN A 37 10.77 -11.90 -8.74
N ARG A 38 10.49 -12.55 -9.88
CA ARG A 38 9.80 -13.83 -10.02
C ARG A 38 10.59 -14.69 -10.98
N SER A 39 11.24 -15.73 -10.45
CA SER A 39 12.09 -16.64 -11.23
C SER A 39 13.17 -15.92 -12.05
N GLY A 40 13.74 -14.84 -11.51
CA GLY A 40 14.77 -14.02 -12.16
C GLY A 40 14.22 -12.78 -12.89
N ASP A 41 12.99 -12.83 -13.39
CA ASP A 41 12.35 -11.73 -14.09
C ASP A 41 11.75 -10.71 -13.14
N LEU A 42 11.70 -9.44 -13.54
CA LEU A 42 11.01 -8.42 -12.77
C LEU A 42 9.50 -8.45 -13.09
N ALA A 43 8.66 -8.52 -12.08
CA ALA A 43 7.20 -8.53 -12.23
C ALA A 43 6.53 -7.43 -11.41
N LEU A 44 5.42 -6.89 -11.90
CA LEU A 44 4.45 -6.15 -11.10
C LEU A 44 3.58 -7.16 -10.34
N ILE A 45 3.54 -7.02 -9.03
CA ILE A 45 2.76 -7.85 -8.11
C ILE A 45 1.51 -7.09 -7.70
N TYR A 46 0.40 -7.81 -7.53
CA TYR A 46 -0.82 -7.32 -6.89
C TYR A 46 -1.11 -8.22 -5.68
N GLY A 47 -1.08 -7.66 -4.47
CA GLY A 47 -1.15 -8.48 -3.26
C GLY A 47 -0.93 -7.69 -1.97
N GLU A 48 -0.70 -8.39 -0.87
CA GLU A 48 -0.39 -7.84 0.45
C GLU A 48 0.21 -8.95 1.31
N GLY A 49 1.18 -8.64 2.16
CA GLY A 49 1.89 -9.68 2.88
C GLY A 49 2.54 -10.69 1.93
N GLY A 50 2.37 -11.98 2.22
CA GLY A 50 2.79 -13.08 1.35
C GLY A 50 1.84 -13.36 0.17
N GLU A 51 0.73 -12.61 0.03
CA GLU A 51 -0.19 -12.81 -1.09
C GLU A 51 0.38 -12.26 -2.39
N ASP A 52 0.34 -13.08 -3.43
CA ASP A 52 0.72 -12.75 -4.80
C ASP A 52 -0.38 -13.24 -5.72
N LEU A 53 -1.36 -12.35 -5.97
CA LEU A 53 -2.54 -12.68 -6.73
C LEU A 53 -2.27 -12.53 -8.24
N ASP A 54 -3.23 -12.99 -9.05
CA ASP A 54 -3.16 -12.96 -10.52
C ASP A 54 -3.06 -11.51 -11.05
N ALA A 55 -1.82 -11.03 -11.21
CA ALA A 55 -1.47 -9.69 -11.66
C ALA A 55 -1.76 -9.52 -13.16
N ALA A 56 -1.69 -10.59 -13.95
CA ALA A 56 -2.06 -10.56 -15.37
C ALA A 56 -3.53 -10.11 -15.56
N LYS A 57 -4.46 -10.57 -14.71
CA LYS A 57 -5.86 -10.09 -14.70
C LYS A 57 -6.03 -8.63 -14.31
N ARG A 58 -4.98 -7.99 -13.77
CA ARG A 58 -4.99 -6.58 -13.36
C ARG A 58 -4.39 -5.66 -14.42
N LEU A 59 -3.76 -6.18 -15.47
CA LEU A 59 -3.19 -5.37 -16.56
C LEU A 59 -4.18 -4.35 -17.16
N PRO A 60 -5.47 -4.68 -17.41
CA PRO A 60 -6.43 -3.68 -17.92
C PRO A 60 -6.72 -2.52 -16.95
N LEU A 61 -6.34 -2.64 -15.68
CA LEU A 61 -6.48 -1.59 -14.66
C LEU A 61 -5.23 -0.73 -14.53
N VAL A 62 -4.11 -1.12 -15.15
CA VAL A 62 -2.87 -0.35 -15.15
C VAL A 62 -3.02 0.79 -16.14
N THR A 63 -3.05 2.02 -15.61
CA THR A 63 -3.24 3.23 -16.41
C THR A 63 -1.91 3.83 -16.86
N THR A 64 -0.80 3.46 -16.22
CA THR A 64 0.54 3.92 -16.59
C THR A 64 1.59 2.89 -16.21
N VAL A 65 2.57 2.70 -17.10
CA VAL A 65 3.86 2.04 -16.83
C VAL A 65 4.94 2.95 -17.39
N ALA A 66 5.99 3.19 -16.62
CA ALA A 66 7.11 4.02 -17.04
C ALA A 66 8.44 3.42 -16.57
N GLY A 67 9.49 3.61 -17.36
CA GLY A 67 10.87 3.34 -16.96
C GLY A 67 11.72 4.59 -17.10
N TYR A 68 12.76 4.69 -16.28
CA TYR A 68 13.72 5.78 -16.32
C TYR A 68 15.14 5.23 -16.13
N ASP A 69 16.12 5.87 -16.77
CA ASP A 69 17.53 5.62 -16.49
C ASP A 69 18.01 6.29 -15.20
N ALA A 70 19.29 6.13 -14.85
CA ALA A 70 19.87 6.68 -13.61
C ALA A 70 19.87 8.22 -13.55
N ALA A 71 19.78 8.89 -14.70
CA ALA A 71 19.68 10.34 -14.80
C ALA A 71 18.24 10.85 -14.70
N GLY A 72 17.25 9.96 -14.75
CA GLY A 72 15.81 10.26 -14.74
C GLY A 72 15.22 10.47 -16.13
N ARG A 73 15.91 10.09 -17.20
CA ARG A 73 15.40 10.20 -18.58
C ARG A 73 14.46 9.03 -18.88
N PRO A 74 13.33 9.27 -19.57
CA PRO A 74 12.35 8.23 -19.85
C PRO A 74 12.91 7.16 -20.78
N LEU A 75 12.57 5.91 -20.50
CA LEU A 75 12.86 4.74 -21.31
C LEU A 75 11.57 4.05 -21.72
N ARG A 76 11.61 3.32 -22.84
CA ARG A 76 10.51 2.46 -23.22
C ARG A 76 10.40 1.33 -22.21
N THR A 77 9.21 1.14 -21.64
CA THR A 77 8.92 0.10 -20.67
C THR A 77 7.47 -0.31 -20.80
N ALA A 78 7.20 -1.61 -20.69
CA ALA A 78 5.87 -2.18 -20.81
C ALA A 78 5.68 -3.29 -19.77
N LEU A 79 4.43 -3.68 -19.57
CA LEU A 79 4.07 -4.89 -18.85
C LEU A 79 3.49 -5.91 -19.82
N GLU A 80 3.95 -7.16 -19.72
CA GLU A 80 3.48 -8.26 -20.55
C GLU A 80 2.96 -9.40 -19.66
N ALA A 81 1.84 -10.01 -20.07
CA ALA A 81 1.29 -11.14 -19.34
C ALA A 81 2.12 -12.41 -19.61
N ALA A 82 2.52 -13.09 -18.54
CA ALA A 82 3.13 -14.42 -18.60
C ALA A 82 2.48 -15.33 -17.57
N GLY A 83 1.50 -16.14 -18.01
CA GLY A 83 0.64 -16.88 -17.09
C GLY A 83 -0.13 -15.94 -16.16
N LYS A 84 0.09 -16.05 -14.85
CA LYS A 84 -0.51 -15.17 -13.82
C LYS A 84 0.31 -13.90 -13.55
N LEU A 85 1.51 -13.80 -14.11
CA LEU A 85 2.45 -12.70 -13.86
C LEU A 85 2.22 -11.56 -14.85
N ALA A 86 2.53 -10.34 -14.39
CA ALA A 86 2.71 -9.15 -15.23
C ALA A 86 4.20 -8.81 -15.24
N LEU A 87 4.94 -9.30 -16.24
CA LEU A 87 6.39 -9.11 -16.35
C LEU A 87 6.73 -7.73 -16.91
N VAL A 88 7.81 -7.14 -16.42
CA VAL A 88 8.33 -5.86 -16.88
C VAL A 88 9.31 -6.10 -18.03
N ASP A 89 9.13 -5.38 -19.13
CA ASP A 89 10.15 -5.28 -20.18
C ASP A 89 11.36 -4.46 -19.67
N VAL A 90 12.47 -5.15 -19.38
CA VAL A 90 13.71 -4.56 -18.85
C VAL A 90 14.83 -4.46 -19.89
N ARG A 91 14.53 -4.59 -21.20
CA ARG A 91 15.53 -4.57 -22.27
C ARG A 91 16.41 -3.32 -22.28
N GLU A 92 15.81 -2.16 -22.00
CA GLU A 92 16.51 -0.86 -21.90
C GLU A 92 17.22 -0.66 -20.54
N GLN A 93 17.22 -1.68 -19.67
CA GLN A 93 17.88 -1.68 -18.36
C GLN A 93 17.51 -0.46 -17.46
N PRO A 94 16.22 -0.17 -17.24
CA PRO A 94 15.81 1.00 -16.46
C PRO A 94 16.36 0.97 -15.03
N ALA A 95 16.87 2.09 -14.53
CA ALA A 95 17.24 2.25 -13.12
C ALA A 95 16.00 2.37 -12.23
N VAL A 96 14.90 2.91 -12.76
CA VAL A 96 13.62 3.04 -12.08
C VAL A 96 12.51 2.47 -12.95
N VAL A 97 11.62 1.67 -12.36
CA VAL A 97 10.36 1.24 -12.99
C VAL A 97 9.22 1.74 -12.13
N ALA A 98 8.16 2.25 -12.75
CA ALA A 98 7.00 2.74 -12.03
C ALA A 98 5.69 2.33 -12.71
N ALA A 99 4.64 2.16 -11.93
CA ALA A 99 3.30 1.86 -12.42
C ALA A 99 2.22 2.59 -11.62
N VAL A 100 1.09 2.82 -12.29
CA VAL A 100 -0.16 3.32 -11.70
C VAL A 100 -1.26 2.34 -12.05
N LEU A 101 -2.03 1.92 -11.04
CA LEU A 101 -3.19 1.06 -11.20
C LEU A 101 -4.41 1.76 -10.60
N ASP A 102 -5.45 1.92 -11.41
CA ASP A 102 -6.77 2.33 -10.94
C ASP A 102 -7.60 1.09 -10.60
N ASN A 103 -7.69 0.79 -9.30
CA ASN A 103 -8.41 -0.40 -8.84
C ASN A 103 -9.93 -0.21 -8.84
N GLY A 104 -10.39 0.99 -9.20
CA GLY A 104 -11.78 1.40 -9.28
C GLY A 104 -12.41 1.68 -7.92
N ILE A 105 -13.74 1.80 -7.96
CA ILE A 105 -14.56 2.09 -6.79
C ILE A 105 -14.95 0.79 -6.09
N TRP A 106 -14.79 0.78 -4.77
CA TRP A 106 -15.21 -0.30 -3.90
C TRP A 106 -16.08 0.25 -2.77
N THR A 107 -17.19 -0.42 -2.51
CA THR A 107 -18.15 -0.04 -1.47
C THR A 107 -18.43 -1.22 -0.56
N LYS A 108 -18.35 -1.01 0.75
CA LYS A 108 -18.70 -1.98 1.78
C LYS A 108 -20.15 -1.80 2.19
N ALA A 109 -20.95 -2.84 2.10
CA ALA A 109 -22.33 -2.86 2.59
C ALA A 109 -22.38 -3.11 4.11
N ALA A 110 -23.55 -2.86 4.72
CA ALA A 110 -23.78 -3.07 6.15
C ALA A 110 -23.55 -4.52 6.62
N ASP A 111 -23.70 -5.50 5.72
CA ASP A 111 -23.39 -6.91 5.98
C ASP A 111 -21.89 -7.25 5.95
N GLY A 112 -21.04 -6.24 5.71
CA GLY A 112 -19.59 -6.38 5.66
C GLY A 112 -19.01 -6.76 4.30
N ARG A 113 -19.83 -7.10 3.30
CA ARG A 113 -19.36 -7.47 1.97
C ARG A 113 -18.90 -6.27 1.17
N TRP A 114 -17.87 -6.49 0.35
CA TRP A 114 -17.35 -5.50 -0.59
C TRP A 114 -17.89 -5.72 -2.01
N PHE A 115 -18.26 -4.62 -2.67
CA PHE A 115 -18.77 -4.60 -4.04
C PHE A 115 -17.97 -3.60 -4.88
N LYS A 116 -17.59 -4.00 -6.09
CA LYS A 116 -16.96 -3.10 -7.08
C LYS A 116 -18.01 -2.22 -7.76
N LYS A 117 -18.64 -1.34 -6.98
CA LYS A 117 -19.77 -0.49 -7.36
C LYS A 117 -19.70 0.84 -6.63
N ARG A 118 -20.33 1.88 -7.18
CA ARG A 118 -20.47 3.18 -6.54
C ARG A 118 -21.31 3.08 -5.27
N LYS A 119 -21.12 4.06 -4.38
CA LYS A 119 -21.88 4.19 -3.12
C LYS A 119 -23.39 4.13 -3.35
N SER A 120 -23.89 4.87 -4.35
CA SER A 120 -25.32 4.95 -4.68
C SER A 120 -25.95 3.63 -5.18
N GLU A 121 -25.13 2.68 -5.63
CA GLU A 121 -25.59 1.38 -6.17
C GLU A 121 -25.62 0.26 -5.11
N VAL A 122 -25.17 0.54 -3.89
CA VAL A 122 -25.08 -0.43 -2.80
C VAL A 122 -26.01 0.02 -1.66
N PRO A 123 -27.21 -0.56 -1.55
CA PRO A 123 -28.11 -0.27 -0.43
C PRO A 123 -27.43 -0.55 0.91
N GLY A 124 -27.53 0.40 1.84
CA GLY A 124 -26.89 0.29 3.15
C GLY A 124 -25.35 0.36 3.10
N ALA A 125 -24.78 1.06 2.12
CA ALA A 125 -23.35 1.35 2.07
C ALA A 125 -22.87 2.00 3.38
N VAL A 126 -21.83 1.43 3.98
CA VAL A 126 -21.20 1.92 5.22
C VAL A 126 -19.96 2.76 4.91
N THR A 127 -19.19 2.36 3.90
CA THR A 127 -18.03 3.12 3.42
C THR A 127 -17.74 2.79 1.95
N SER A 128 -17.20 3.75 1.22
CA SER A 128 -16.87 3.64 -0.19
C SER A 128 -15.62 4.44 -0.53
N GLY A 129 -14.80 3.91 -1.45
CA GLY A 129 -13.56 4.55 -1.85
C GLY A 129 -13.20 4.28 -3.31
N HIS A 130 -12.63 5.27 -3.98
CA HIS A 130 -11.93 5.10 -5.24
C HIS A 130 -10.46 4.82 -4.96
N ASN A 131 -9.98 3.63 -5.35
CA ASN A 131 -8.70 3.11 -4.90
C ASN A 131 -7.64 3.22 -5.99
N LEU A 132 -6.66 4.11 -5.78
CA LEU A 132 -5.54 4.33 -6.69
C LEU A 132 -4.27 3.78 -6.08
N LYS A 133 -3.52 2.99 -6.86
CA LYS A 133 -2.32 2.31 -6.41
C LYS A 133 -1.13 2.70 -7.25
N TYR A 134 0.01 2.85 -6.59
CA TYR A 134 1.23 3.37 -7.17
C TYR A 134 2.40 2.49 -6.78
N ALA A 135 3.24 2.11 -7.72
CA ALA A 135 4.47 1.39 -7.45
C ALA A 135 5.67 2.13 -8.07
N VAL A 136 6.76 2.22 -7.31
CA VAL A 136 8.08 2.62 -7.78
C VAL A 136 9.07 1.54 -7.36
N HIS A 137 9.96 1.15 -8.27
CA HIS A 137 11.03 0.20 -8.00
C HIS A 137 12.39 0.79 -8.40
N LEU A 138 13.33 0.77 -7.47
CA LEU A 138 14.71 1.17 -7.71
C LEU A 138 15.55 -0.08 -7.99
N ARG A 139 16.04 -0.19 -9.22
CA ARG A 139 16.87 -1.30 -9.70
C ARG A 139 18.37 -1.01 -9.61
N ALA A 140 18.74 0.26 -9.63
CA ALA A 140 20.13 0.72 -9.61
C ALA A 140 20.25 2.06 -8.87
N PRO A 141 21.46 2.43 -8.42
CA PRO A 141 21.73 3.77 -7.90
C PRO A 141 21.35 4.86 -8.91
N LEU A 142 20.92 6.01 -8.40
CA LEU A 142 20.56 7.17 -9.21
C LEU A 142 21.66 8.24 -9.14
N GLU A 143 21.82 9.01 -10.21
CA GLU A 143 22.76 10.15 -10.24
C GLU A 143 22.30 11.32 -9.37
N ARG A 144 20.99 11.39 -9.13
CA ARG A 144 20.32 12.40 -8.30
C ARG A 144 19.09 11.78 -7.63
N PRO A 145 18.58 12.34 -6.52
CA PRO A 145 17.34 11.86 -5.91
C PRO A 145 16.19 11.82 -6.92
N LEU A 146 15.34 10.80 -6.82
CA LEU A 146 14.21 10.60 -7.72
C LEU A 146 13.23 11.78 -7.58
N ALA A 147 12.94 12.44 -8.71
CA ALA A 147 11.96 13.51 -8.76
C ALA A 147 10.51 12.99 -8.67
N ALA A 148 9.57 13.91 -8.46
CA ALA A 148 8.15 13.60 -8.57
C ALA A 148 7.83 13.09 -9.99
N LEU A 149 7.17 11.94 -10.08
CA LEU A 149 6.76 11.33 -11.33
C LEU A 149 5.39 11.91 -11.74
N PRO A 150 5.22 12.40 -12.99
CA PRO A 150 4.01 13.12 -13.39
C PRO A 150 2.69 12.33 -13.22
N ALA A 151 2.73 11.00 -13.38
CA ALA A 151 1.55 10.14 -13.25
C ALA A 151 1.22 9.76 -11.79
N HIS A 152 2.11 10.07 -10.84
CA HIS A 152 2.00 9.66 -9.44
C HIS A 152 1.37 10.76 -8.60
N THR A 153 0.10 10.57 -8.22
CA THR A 153 -0.55 11.48 -7.25
C THR A 153 0.02 11.29 -5.85
N LEU A 154 0.37 10.05 -5.47
CA LEU A 154 1.09 9.75 -4.23
C LEU A 154 2.38 9.01 -4.60
N GLN A 155 3.49 9.39 -3.99
CA GLN A 155 4.80 8.81 -4.27
C GLN A 155 5.65 8.78 -3.00
N ILE A 156 6.46 7.74 -2.84
CA ILE A 156 7.53 7.67 -1.86
C ILE A 156 8.85 7.80 -2.62
N VAL A 157 9.74 8.69 -2.17
CA VAL A 157 11.09 8.84 -2.73
C VAL A 157 12.15 8.75 -1.64
N PRO A 158 13.32 8.15 -1.92
CA PRO A 158 14.49 8.35 -1.08
C PRO A 158 14.87 9.84 -1.03
N VAL A 159 15.27 10.32 0.15
CA VAL A 159 15.83 11.67 0.28
C VAL A 159 17.25 11.71 -0.29
N ASP A 160 18.02 10.66 -0.03
CA ASP A 160 19.40 10.50 -0.47
C ASP A 160 19.46 9.76 -1.82
N ALA A 161 20.45 10.08 -2.67
CA ALA A 161 20.58 9.44 -3.98
C ALA A 161 21.01 7.95 -3.89
N ALA A 162 21.75 7.61 -2.83
CA ALA A 162 22.17 6.24 -2.53
C ALA A 162 21.29 5.65 -1.43
N LEU A 163 20.82 4.42 -1.66
CA LEU A 163 20.13 3.64 -0.63
C LEU A 163 21.15 3.07 0.37
N PRO A 164 20.76 2.81 1.63
CA PRO A 164 21.59 2.10 2.58
C PRO A 164 21.94 0.69 2.07
N ALA A 165 23.13 0.20 2.42
CA ALA A 165 23.65 -1.07 1.90
C ALA A 165 23.23 -2.28 2.75
N THR A 166 22.92 -2.06 4.02
CA THR A 166 22.66 -3.15 4.98
C THR A 166 21.35 -2.98 5.73
N LEU A 167 20.76 -4.11 6.11
CA LEU A 167 19.67 -4.18 7.06
C LEU A 167 19.96 -3.36 8.33
N GLY A 168 18.93 -2.74 8.89
CA GLY A 168 18.99 -1.96 10.13
C GLY A 168 19.49 -0.52 9.98
N GLN A 169 20.15 -0.18 8.86
CA GLN A 169 20.58 1.19 8.62
C GLN A 169 19.38 2.15 8.46
N PRO A 170 19.52 3.42 8.86
CA PRO A 170 18.46 4.41 8.68
C PRO A 170 18.27 4.73 7.20
N LEU A 171 17.02 4.64 6.74
CA LEU A 171 16.58 5.03 5.41
C LEU A 171 15.67 6.26 5.55
N ARG A 172 16.13 7.39 5.01
CA ARG A 172 15.35 8.63 4.95
C ARG A 172 14.51 8.65 3.68
N LEU A 173 13.20 8.77 3.85
CA LEU A 173 12.22 8.84 2.79
C LEU A 173 11.47 10.17 2.86
N ARG A 174 10.89 10.56 1.74
CA ARG A 174 9.90 11.63 1.66
C ARG A 174 8.66 11.13 0.93
N VAL A 175 7.50 11.41 1.50
CA VAL A 175 6.21 11.16 0.83
C VAL A 175 5.79 12.44 0.12
N LEU A 176 5.42 12.31 -1.15
CA LEU A 176 4.91 13.38 -1.98
C LEU A 176 3.42 13.12 -2.30
N TYR A 177 2.58 14.12 -2.11
CA TYR A 177 1.21 14.16 -2.61
C TYR A 177 1.09 15.29 -3.62
N ARG A 178 0.67 14.96 -4.85
CA ARG A 178 0.61 15.86 -6.01
C ARG A 178 1.95 16.59 -6.25
N GLY A 179 3.05 15.83 -6.12
CA GLY A 179 4.42 16.34 -6.27
C GLY A 179 4.94 17.22 -5.13
N GLN A 180 4.14 17.47 -4.08
CA GLN A 180 4.53 18.30 -2.93
C GLN A 180 4.73 17.43 -1.68
N PRO A 181 5.62 17.81 -0.74
CA PRO A 181 5.80 17.06 0.49
C PRO A 181 4.50 16.92 1.30
N ALA A 182 4.21 15.71 1.77
CA ALA A 182 2.98 15.38 2.49
C ALA A 182 3.26 15.00 3.95
N ALA A 183 2.81 15.83 4.88
CA ALA A 183 2.93 15.60 6.32
C ALA A 183 1.82 14.69 6.85
N GLY A 184 2.06 14.04 7.99
CA GLY A 184 1.03 13.24 8.65
C GLY A 184 0.68 11.93 7.95
N VAL A 185 1.46 11.51 6.95
CA VAL A 185 1.19 10.30 6.18
C VAL A 185 1.77 9.07 6.89
N PRO A 186 0.96 8.04 7.20
CA PRO A 186 1.46 6.78 7.72
C PRO A 186 2.32 6.05 6.68
N VAL A 187 3.51 5.61 7.09
CA VAL A 187 4.46 4.84 6.29
C VAL A 187 4.75 3.52 6.98
N LEU A 188 4.34 2.42 6.33
CA LEU A 188 4.63 1.05 6.74
C LEU A 188 5.98 0.62 6.16
N ALA A 189 6.87 0.12 7.00
CA ALA A 189 8.23 -0.23 6.61
C ALA A 189 8.34 -1.55 5.80
N ASP A 190 7.36 -2.45 5.91
CA ASP A 190 7.39 -3.75 5.23
C ASP A 190 5.99 -4.28 4.90
N LEU A 191 5.49 -3.97 3.71
CA LEU A 191 4.18 -4.45 3.24
C LEU A 191 4.14 -5.98 3.02
N VAL A 192 5.29 -6.63 2.84
CA VAL A 192 5.35 -8.03 2.40
C VAL A 192 5.50 -8.99 3.58
N ASN A 193 6.36 -8.67 4.54
CA ASN A 193 6.60 -9.57 5.68
C ASN A 193 5.87 -9.13 6.95
N ASP A 194 5.40 -7.88 7.02
CA ASP A 194 4.71 -7.33 8.19
C ASP A 194 3.61 -6.33 7.77
N PRO A 195 2.57 -6.78 7.01
CA PRO A 195 1.50 -5.90 6.52
C PRO A 195 0.69 -5.26 7.67
N ASP A 196 0.70 -5.86 8.86
CA ASP A 196 0.05 -5.34 10.08
C ASP A 196 0.99 -4.53 10.99
N GLY A 197 2.22 -4.26 10.51
CA GLY A 197 3.23 -3.52 11.24
C GLY A 197 2.78 -2.12 11.62
N THR A 198 3.35 -1.57 12.69
CA THR A 198 3.01 -0.21 13.14
C THR A 198 3.65 0.83 12.20
N PRO A 199 2.85 1.68 11.52
CA PRO A 199 3.40 2.71 10.64
C PRO A 199 4.10 3.84 11.41
N VAL A 200 5.08 4.46 10.77
CA VAL A 200 5.69 5.72 11.23
C VAL A 200 5.11 6.88 10.41
N THR A 201 4.84 8.01 11.04
CA THR A 201 4.17 9.14 10.38
C THR A 201 5.19 10.15 9.84
N THR A 202 4.95 10.70 8.65
CA THR A 202 5.80 11.74 8.07
C THR A 202 5.74 13.07 8.84
N ALA A 203 6.87 13.75 8.93
CA ALA A 203 7.03 15.09 9.50
C ALA A 203 6.44 16.19 8.60
N ALA A 204 6.48 17.44 9.07
CA ALA A 204 5.93 18.60 8.36
C ALA A 204 6.50 18.81 6.94
N ASP A 205 7.76 18.44 6.71
CA ASP A 205 8.42 18.51 5.40
C ASP A 205 8.24 17.23 4.56
N GLY A 206 7.28 16.39 4.94
CA GLY A 206 6.96 15.11 4.32
C GLY A 206 8.00 14.01 4.54
N THR A 207 9.04 14.22 5.36
CA THR A 207 10.07 13.20 5.58
C THR A 207 9.71 12.21 6.67
N VAL A 208 10.26 11.01 6.55
CA VAL A 208 10.26 9.99 7.62
C VAL A 208 11.58 9.22 7.55
N THR A 209 12.05 8.75 8.70
CA THR A 209 13.18 7.83 8.77
C THR A 209 12.67 6.49 9.29
N ILE A 210 12.98 5.42 8.57
CA ILE A 210 12.72 4.05 9.00
C ILE A 210 14.03 3.26 9.02
N ALA A 211 14.11 2.17 9.77
CA ALA A 211 15.21 1.23 9.62
C ALA A 211 14.94 0.33 8.40
N VAL A 212 15.96 0.09 7.57
CA VAL A 212 15.87 -0.91 6.50
C VAL A 212 15.53 -2.27 7.11
N ARG A 213 14.45 -2.89 6.61
CA ARG A 213 13.87 -4.09 7.21
C ARG A 213 14.55 -5.38 6.76
N ASN A 214 15.00 -5.45 5.51
CA ASN A 214 15.44 -6.70 4.88
C ASN A 214 16.78 -6.57 4.15
N GLN A 215 17.66 -7.57 4.31
CA GLN A 215 18.82 -7.78 3.43
C GLN A 215 18.36 -8.54 2.18
N GLY A 216 17.66 -7.83 1.29
CA GLY A 216 16.94 -8.43 0.17
C GLY A 216 15.83 -7.50 -0.30
N LEU A 217 14.67 -8.05 -0.64
CA LEU A 217 13.50 -7.26 -1.05
C LEU A 217 13.00 -6.40 0.11
N ASN A 218 12.86 -5.10 -0.12
CA ASN A 218 12.17 -4.17 0.75
C ASN A 218 10.98 -3.61 -0.02
N VAL A 219 9.81 -3.52 0.63
CA VAL A 219 8.59 -2.92 0.06
C VAL A 219 7.98 -2.04 1.13
N ILE A 220 8.21 -0.73 1.00
CA ILE A 220 7.65 0.29 1.89
C ILE A 220 6.32 0.74 1.31
N ALA A 221 5.32 0.96 2.15
CA ALA A 221 4.02 1.48 1.73
C ALA A 221 3.66 2.78 2.46
N ALA A 222 2.94 3.66 1.77
CA ALA A 222 2.36 4.87 2.33
C ALA A 222 0.91 4.99 1.87
N LYS A 223 0.01 5.30 2.80
CA LYS A 223 -1.42 5.41 2.54
C LYS A 223 -1.93 6.81 2.85
N LEU A 224 -2.66 7.41 1.92
CA LEU A 224 -3.28 8.72 2.08
C LEU A 224 -4.73 8.68 1.59
N ASP A 225 -5.65 9.01 2.47
CA ASP A 225 -7.05 9.23 2.13
C ASP A 225 -7.28 10.71 1.80
N ALA A 226 -7.86 10.98 0.65
CA ALA A 226 -8.22 12.31 0.19
C ALA A 226 -9.75 12.45 0.06
N PRO A 227 -10.28 13.70 0.05
CA PRO A 227 -11.67 13.93 -0.30
C PRO A 227 -12.04 13.27 -1.64
N PRO A 228 -13.29 12.80 -1.79
CA PRO A 228 -13.72 12.13 -3.00
C PRO A 228 -13.76 13.11 -4.18
N GLN A 229 -13.46 12.61 -5.38
CA GLN A 229 -13.65 13.38 -6.62
C GLN A 229 -15.13 13.63 -6.91
N ASP A 230 -15.97 12.62 -6.67
CA ASP A 230 -17.42 12.68 -6.77
C ASP A 230 -18.03 12.16 -5.45
N PRO A 231 -18.49 13.06 -4.55
CA PRO A 231 -19.10 12.68 -3.28
C PRO A 231 -20.37 11.81 -3.41
N ALA A 232 -21.02 11.80 -4.58
CA ALA A 232 -22.16 10.91 -4.83
C ALA A 232 -21.70 9.47 -5.15
N ALA A 233 -20.47 9.31 -5.67
CA ALA A 233 -19.91 8.02 -6.03
C ALA A 233 -19.12 7.37 -4.88
N THR A 234 -18.37 8.15 -4.10
CA THR A 234 -17.53 7.63 -3.01
C THR A 234 -17.46 8.56 -1.80
N ASP A 235 -17.07 8.02 -0.65
CA ASP A 235 -16.78 8.82 0.57
C ASP A 235 -15.37 9.40 0.55
N LYS A 236 -14.45 8.77 -0.18
CA LYS A 236 -13.05 9.18 -0.30
C LYS A 236 -12.39 8.71 -1.59
N THR A 237 -11.21 9.26 -1.86
CA THR A 237 -10.21 8.66 -2.76
C THR A 237 -9.07 8.13 -1.90
N GLU A 238 -8.80 6.84 -1.99
CA GLU A 238 -7.71 6.18 -1.28
C GLU A 238 -6.50 6.07 -2.20
N HIS A 239 -5.35 6.56 -1.74
CA HIS A 239 -4.08 6.45 -2.42
C HIS A 239 -3.15 5.52 -1.65
N LEU A 240 -2.61 4.51 -2.32
CA LEU A 240 -1.60 3.60 -1.76
C LEU A 240 -0.36 3.61 -2.65
N ALA A 241 0.76 4.10 -2.13
CA ALA A 241 2.03 4.13 -2.83
C ALA A 241 3.01 3.14 -2.22
N THR A 242 3.77 2.45 -3.07
CA THR A 242 4.88 1.59 -2.66
C THR A 242 6.19 2.04 -3.28
N LEU A 243 7.26 1.88 -2.50
CA LEU A 243 8.64 1.95 -2.96
C LEU A 243 9.28 0.59 -2.69
N SER A 244 9.75 -0.08 -3.73
CA SER A 244 10.51 -1.33 -3.58
C SER A 244 11.94 -1.20 -4.10
N PHE A 245 12.83 -1.96 -3.48
CA PHE A 245 14.23 -2.12 -3.90
C PHE A 245 14.78 -3.42 -3.32
N ARG A 246 15.93 -3.86 -3.84
CA ARG A 246 16.62 -5.05 -3.33
C ARG A 246 18.02 -4.69 -2.87
N LEU A 247 18.37 -5.09 -1.64
CA LEU A 247 19.76 -5.07 -1.18
C LEU A 247 20.46 -6.37 -1.55
N ALA A 248 21.74 -6.28 -1.90
CA ALA A 248 22.57 -7.46 -2.17
C ALA A 248 22.80 -8.25 -0.87
N HIS A 249 22.77 -9.58 -0.92
CA HIS A 249 23.20 -10.42 0.19
C HIS A 249 24.67 -10.80 0.02
N ALA A 250 25.27 -11.40 1.06
CA ALA A 250 26.62 -11.95 0.97
C ALA A 250 26.68 -13.01 -0.15
N PRO A 251 27.81 -13.13 -0.88
CA PRO A 251 28.02 -14.22 -1.82
C PRO A 251 27.84 -15.59 -1.15
N GLU A 252 27.41 -16.58 -1.94
CA GLU A 252 27.32 -17.99 -1.52
C GLU A 252 28.70 -18.63 -1.37
#